data_AF-A0A3S0LFY5-F1
#
_entry.id   AF-A0A3S0LFY5-F1
#
_cell.length_a   1.000
_cell.length_b   1.000
_cell.length_c   1.000
_cell.angle_alpha   90.00
_cell.angle_beta   90.00
_cell.angle_gamma   90.00
#
_symmetry.space_group_name_H-M   'P 1'
#
loop_
_entity.id
_entity.type
_entity.pdbx_description
1 polymer ?
#
loop_
_entity_poly.entity_id
_entity_poly.type
_entity_poly.pdbx_seq_one_letter_code
_entity_poly.pdbx_strand_id
1 'polypeptide(L)'
;MTIKPGFFKRVKALDFQQKKVFAIALCQRMLPNYQLFSQVCEFGDPQVLDTVLNLLWQSCYDQKLKLNIDIYLERLELNTPDAADFDVYGVYPAMDASTALISLLSAIQGKVEEDIVNISKLSSSTVANYIEAISDVEMDEEAFDDYIFNHEVMVEEKTLQDSLLQLIEDNPKLDAGFIKALRKEIIEAGVSNIGIATAEV
;
A
#
# COMPACT_ATOMS: atom_id res chain seq x y z
N MET A 1 10.98 5.60 -31.09
CA MET A 1 10.47 5.11 -29.80
C MET A 1 10.68 6.22 -28.79
N THR A 2 9.61 6.84 -28.30
CA THR A 2 9.70 7.79 -27.19
C THR A 2 10.00 7.01 -25.92
N ILE A 3 11.15 7.26 -25.31
CA ILE A 3 11.52 6.67 -24.02
C ILE A 3 10.49 7.15 -22.99
N LYS A 4 9.69 6.24 -22.43
CA LYS A 4 8.78 6.58 -21.33
C LYS A 4 9.62 7.14 -20.17
N PRO A 5 9.22 8.25 -19.54
CA PRO A 5 9.90 8.77 -18.36
C PRO A 5 9.93 7.71 -17.25
N GLY A 6 10.98 7.70 -16.42
CA GLY A 6 11.09 6.74 -15.32
C GLY A 6 9.90 6.80 -14.36
N PHE A 7 9.54 5.66 -13.78
CA PHE A 7 8.35 5.48 -12.94
C PHE A 7 8.17 6.58 -11.87
N PHE A 8 9.16 6.82 -11.02
CA PHE A 8 9.05 7.86 -9.98
C PHE A 8 8.94 9.28 -10.54
N LYS A 9 9.45 9.56 -11.74
CA LYS A 9 9.26 10.86 -12.40
C LYS A 9 7.79 11.04 -12.80
N ARG A 10 7.13 9.96 -13.24
CA ARG A 10 5.69 9.94 -13.56
C ARG A 10 4.83 10.06 -12.31
N VAL A 11 5.09 9.27 -11.26
CA VAL A 11 4.37 9.36 -9.97
C VAL A 11 4.48 10.78 -9.39
N LYS A 12 5.67 11.40 -9.44
CA LYS A 12 5.86 12.79 -8.96
C LYS A 12 5.11 13.83 -9.80
N ALA A 13 4.85 13.54 -11.07
CA ALA A 13 4.15 14.45 -11.99
C ALA A 13 2.62 14.40 -11.87
N LEU A 14 2.05 13.39 -11.20
CA LEU A 14 0.64 13.35 -10.83
C LEU A 14 0.25 14.56 -9.99
N ASP A 15 -0.99 15.03 -10.07
CA ASP A 15 -1.50 16.02 -9.12
C ASP A 15 -1.75 15.39 -7.72
N PHE A 16 -2.07 16.23 -6.74
CA PHE A 16 -2.31 15.78 -5.35
C PHE A 16 -3.40 14.72 -5.24
N GLN A 17 -4.50 14.86 -5.99
CA GLN A 17 -5.63 13.93 -5.92
C GLN A 17 -5.28 12.59 -6.60
N GLN A 18 -4.57 12.64 -7.72
CA GLN A 18 -4.02 11.47 -8.39
C GLN A 18 -3.02 10.71 -7.50
N LYS A 19 -2.08 11.42 -6.85
CA LYS A 19 -1.15 10.83 -5.88
C LYS A 19 -1.91 10.15 -4.72
N LYS A 20 -2.93 10.83 -4.18
CA LYS A 20 -3.76 10.30 -3.11
C LYS A 20 -4.46 9.00 -3.52
N VAL A 21 -5.11 8.96 -4.67
CA VAL A 21 -5.80 7.74 -5.17
C VAL A 21 -4.80 6.61 -5.40
N PHE A 22 -3.64 6.92 -5.98
CA PHE A 22 -2.56 5.96 -6.17
C PHE A 22 -2.12 5.34 -4.83
N ALA A 23 -1.86 6.16 -3.80
CA ALA A 23 -1.43 5.67 -2.50
C ALA A 23 -2.53 4.90 -1.74
N ILE A 24 -3.80 5.33 -1.83
CA ILE A 24 -4.93 4.61 -1.20
C ILE A 24 -5.05 3.22 -1.82
N ALA A 25 -4.91 3.09 -3.14
CA ALA A 25 -4.95 1.81 -3.82
C ALA A 25 -3.86 0.84 -3.32
N LEU A 26 -2.63 1.33 -3.11
CA LEU A 26 -1.56 0.52 -2.54
C LEU A 26 -1.83 0.13 -1.08
N CYS A 27 -2.29 1.07 -0.25
CA CYS A 27 -2.66 0.76 1.14
C CYS A 27 -3.79 -0.28 1.22
N GLN A 28 -4.80 -0.18 0.34
CA GLN A 28 -5.90 -1.16 0.26
C GLN A 28 -5.36 -2.56 -0.04
N ARG A 29 -4.36 -2.65 -0.93
CA ARG A 29 -3.72 -3.92 -1.30
C ARG A 29 -2.83 -4.48 -0.18
N MET A 30 -2.34 -3.66 0.75
CA MET A 30 -1.58 -4.17 1.92
C MET A 30 -2.48 -4.75 3.02
N LEU A 31 -3.79 -4.43 3.02
CA LEU A 31 -4.72 -4.84 4.08
C LEU A 31 -4.73 -6.35 4.39
N PRO A 32 -4.68 -7.27 3.41
CA PRO A 32 -4.67 -8.71 3.70
C PRO A 32 -3.47 -9.16 4.53
N ASN A 33 -2.33 -8.47 4.46
CA ASN A 33 -1.17 -8.77 5.30
C ASN A 33 -1.51 -8.58 6.79
N TYR A 34 -2.13 -7.44 7.11
CA TYR A 34 -2.56 -7.14 8.47
C TYR A 34 -3.65 -8.09 8.94
N GLN A 35 -4.64 -8.37 8.09
CA GLN A 35 -5.74 -9.28 8.43
C GLN A 35 -5.24 -10.68 8.78
N LEU A 36 -4.34 -11.25 7.98
CA LEU A 36 -3.77 -12.56 8.26
C LEU A 36 -2.95 -12.56 9.57
N PHE A 37 -2.08 -11.56 9.76
CA PHE A 37 -1.30 -11.41 10.98
C PHE A 37 -2.19 -11.30 12.22
N SER A 38 -3.18 -10.40 12.18
CA SER A 38 -4.12 -10.18 13.27
C SER A 38 -4.89 -11.46 13.63
N GLN A 39 -5.33 -12.21 12.61
CA GLN A 39 -6.01 -13.49 12.82
C GLN A 39 -5.10 -14.56 13.43
N VAL A 40 -3.84 -14.67 12.97
CA VAL A 40 -2.90 -15.71 13.42
C VAL A 40 -2.33 -15.40 14.80
N CYS A 41 -2.08 -14.12 15.10
CA CYS A 41 -1.42 -13.66 16.32
C CYS A 41 -2.38 -13.09 17.36
N GLU A 42 -3.69 -13.08 17.08
CA GLU A 42 -4.73 -12.53 17.95
C GLU A 42 -4.44 -11.08 18.39
N PHE A 43 -3.90 -10.27 17.47
CA PHE A 43 -3.46 -8.89 17.74
C PHE A 43 -4.30 -7.87 16.98
N GLY A 44 -4.62 -6.75 17.64
CA GLY A 44 -5.27 -5.60 17.02
C GLY A 44 -6.66 -5.88 16.47
N ASP A 45 -7.17 -4.93 15.70
CA ASP A 45 -8.48 -4.95 15.05
C ASP A 45 -8.37 -4.50 13.59
N PRO A 46 -8.41 -5.43 12.61
CA PRO A 46 -8.33 -5.11 11.19
C PRO A 46 -9.44 -4.18 10.70
N GLN A 47 -10.57 -4.11 11.42
CA GLN A 47 -11.66 -3.21 11.10
C GLN A 47 -11.23 -1.74 11.23
N VAL A 48 -10.28 -1.43 12.12
CA VAL A 48 -9.72 -0.07 12.22
C VAL A 48 -9.08 0.38 10.90
N LEU A 49 -8.23 -0.47 10.30
CA LEU A 49 -7.59 -0.18 9.02
C LEU A 49 -8.62 -0.13 7.88
N ASP A 50 -9.57 -1.07 7.85
CA ASP A 50 -10.64 -1.10 6.85
C ASP A 50 -11.52 0.16 6.91
N THR A 51 -11.88 0.63 8.11
CA THR A 51 -12.63 1.87 8.32
C THR A 51 -11.84 3.08 7.79
N VAL A 52 -10.54 3.16 8.05
CA VAL A 52 -9.70 4.25 7.53
C VAL A 52 -9.66 4.21 6.00
N LEU A 53 -9.44 3.04 5.40
CA LEU A 53 -9.47 2.86 3.94
C LEU A 53 -10.82 3.25 3.34
N ASN A 54 -11.93 2.86 3.97
CA ASN A 54 -13.28 3.23 3.57
C ASN A 54 -13.45 4.75 3.49
N LEU A 55 -13.01 5.46 4.53
CA LEU A 55 -13.11 6.91 4.61
C LEU A 55 -12.16 7.61 3.63
N LEU A 56 -10.95 7.08 3.45
CA LEU A 56 -10.00 7.57 2.45
C LEU A 56 -10.59 7.46 1.04
N TRP A 57 -11.14 6.31 0.67
CA TRP A 57 -11.83 6.13 -0.61
C TRP A 57 -13.03 7.08 -0.76
N GLN A 58 -13.88 7.21 0.27
CA GLN A 58 -15.02 8.13 0.23
C GLN A 58 -14.57 9.59 0.04
N SER A 59 -13.48 9.99 0.69
CA SER A 59 -12.92 11.33 0.58
C SER A 59 -12.38 11.68 -0.81
N CYS A 60 -12.24 10.70 -1.71
CA CYS A 60 -11.85 10.93 -3.09
C CYS A 60 -13.01 11.43 -3.97
N TYR A 61 -14.26 11.18 -3.60
CA TYR A 61 -15.44 11.57 -4.38
C TYR A 61 -16.50 12.35 -3.60
N ASP A 62 -16.44 12.38 -2.26
CA ASP A 62 -17.30 13.24 -1.44
C ASP A 62 -16.49 14.38 -0.81
N GLN A 63 -16.61 15.57 -1.40
CA GLN A 63 -15.95 16.79 -0.92
C GLN A 63 -16.51 17.30 0.42
N LYS A 64 -17.68 16.80 0.86
CA LYS A 64 -18.29 17.21 2.14
C LYS A 64 -17.80 16.35 3.31
N LEU A 65 -17.17 15.21 3.03
CA LEU A 65 -16.65 14.33 4.06
C LEU A 65 -15.54 15.04 4.84
N LYS A 66 -15.72 15.14 6.16
CA LYS A 66 -14.70 15.62 7.10
C LYS A 66 -14.20 14.44 7.92
N LEU A 67 -12.91 14.14 7.78
CA LEU A 67 -12.25 13.14 8.61
C LEU A 67 -11.60 13.84 9.80
N ASN A 68 -11.84 13.34 11.01
CA ASN A 68 -11.00 13.68 12.15
C ASN A 68 -9.74 12.81 12.08
N ILE A 69 -8.72 13.32 11.37
CA ILE A 69 -7.49 12.57 11.09
C ILE A 69 -6.79 12.16 12.39
N ASP A 70 -6.73 13.04 13.39
CA ASP A 70 -6.02 12.79 14.65
C ASP A 70 -6.57 11.56 15.39
N ILE A 71 -7.90 11.37 15.42
CA ILE A 71 -8.53 10.19 16.04
C ILE A 71 -8.14 8.90 15.28
N TYR A 72 -8.06 8.96 13.95
CA TYR A 72 -7.70 7.77 13.18
C TYR A 72 -6.21 7.46 13.25
N LEU A 73 -5.35 8.47 13.37
CA LEU A 73 -3.92 8.28 13.65
C LEU A 73 -3.73 7.56 14.99
N GLU A 74 -4.35 8.06 16.07
CA GLU A 74 -4.27 7.42 17.39
C GLU A 74 -4.76 5.96 17.36
N ARG A 75 -5.88 5.69 16.66
CA ARG A 75 -6.40 4.33 16.53
C ARG A 75 -5.47 3.41 15.73
N LEU A 76 -4.85 3.91 14.66
CA LEU A 76 -3.90 3.13 13.86
C LEU A 76 -2.63 2.84 14.66
N GLU A 77 -2.13 3.83 15.42
CA GLU A 77 -0.96 3.65 16.29
C GLU A 77 -1.21 2.55 17.34
N LEU A 78 -2.37 2.56 18.01
CA LEU A 78 -2.78 1.51 18.95
C LEU A 78 -2.93 0.12 18.30
N ASN A 79 -3.12 0.07 16.98
CA ASN A 79 -3.26 -1.16 16.20
C ASN A 79 -2.00 -1.51 15.42
N THR A 80 -0.92 -0.76 15.58
CA THR A 80 0.36 -1.07 14.92
C THR A 80 1.13 -2.03 15.81
N PRO A 81 1.48 -3.24 15.32
CA PRO A 81 2.27 -4.18 16.12
C PRO A 81 3.73 -3.73 16.23
N ASP A 82 4.36 -4.06 17.35
CA ASP A 82 5.81 -3.95 17.52
C ASP A 82 6.47 -5.28 17.13
N ALA A 83 7.44 -5.23 16.21
CA ALA A 83 8.17 -6.42 15.77
C ALA A 83 8.90 -7.14 16.93
N ALA A 84 9.24 -6.45 18.01
CA ALA A 84 9.88 -7.05 19.18
C ALA A 84 8.97 -7.98 19.99
N ASP A 85 7.64 -7.86 19.82
CA ASP A 85 6.64 -8.63 20.57
C ASP A 85 6.23 -9.95 19.86
N PHE A 86 6.72 -10.20 18.64
CA PHE A 86 6.29 -11.35 17.83
C PHE A 86 7.47 -12.05 17.14
N ASP A 87 7.50 -13.38 17.25
CA ASP A 87 8.49 -14.24 16.59
C ASP A 87 8.11 -14.63 15.15
N VAL A 88 6.97 -14.15 14.63
CA VAL A 88 6.49 -14.49 13.29
C VAL A 88 6.84 -13.39 12.29
N TYR A 89 7.27 -13.77 11.10
CA TYR A 89 7.57 -12.82 10.03
C TYR A 89 6.38 -11.91 9.67
N GLY A 90 5.14 -12.41 9.82
CA GLY A 90 3.91 -11.67 9.50
C GLY A 90 3.77 -10.32 10.22
N VAL A 91 4.51 -10.08 11.30
CA VAL A 91 4.52 -8.80 12.00
C VAL A 91 5.02 -7.65 11.13
N TYR A 92 6.04 -7.87 10.29
CA TYR A 92 6.63 -6.83 9.44
C TYR A 92 5.65 -6.31 8.37
N PRO A 93 5.02 -7.15 7.51
CA PRO A 93 4.07 -6.65 6.53
C PRO A 93 2.78 -6.12 7.16
N ALA A 94 2.41 -6.53 8.38
CA ALA A 94 1.30 -5.94 9.13
C ALA A 94 1.64 -4.54 9.67
N MET A 95 2.85 -4.37 10.22
CA MET A 95 3.40 -3.07 10.63
C MET A 95 3.50 -2.11 9.44
N ASP A 96 3.98 -2.58 8.29
CA ASP A 96 4.06 -1.80 7.05
C ASP A 96 2.67 -1.33 6.59
N ALA A 97 1.66 -2.20 6.61
CA ALA A 97 0.28 -1.85 6.24
C ALA A 97 -0.31 -0.73 7.12
N SER A 98 -0.05 -0.79 8.44
CA SER A 98 -0.51 0.22 9.39
C SER A 98 0.27 1.53 9.22
N THR A 99 1.58 1.43 9.07
CA THR A 99 2.48 2.58 8.85
C THR A 99 2.15 3.30 7.56
N ALA A 100 1.84 2.58 6.48
CA ALA A 100 1.42 3.17 5.21
C ALA A 100 0.19 4.08 5.38
N LEU A 101 -0.82 3.62 6.13
CA LEU A 101 -2.02 4.41 6.40
C LEU A 101 -1.74 5.62 7.31
N ILE A 102 -0.91 5.46 8.34
CA ILE A 102 -0.48 6.54 9.23
C ILE A 102 0.26 7.63 8.43
N SER A 103 1.24 7.23 7.62
CA SER A 103 1.99 8.13 6.75
C SER A 103 1.08 8.82 5.73
N LEU A 104 0.15 8.09 5.11
CA LEU A 104 -0.79 8.66 4.14
C LEU A 104 -1.74 9.69 4.79
N LEU A 105 -2.31 9.39 5.95
CA LEU A 105 -3.17 10.32 6.68
C LEU A 105 -2.42 11.60 7.07
N SER A 106 -1.21 11.44 7.61
CA SER A 106 -0.35 12.56 7.99
C SER A 106 0.03 13.42 6.78
N ALA A 107 0.37 12.77 5.66
CA ALA A 107 0.69 13.43 4.39
C ALA A 107 -0.51 14.20 3.82
N ILE A 108 -1.73 13.66 3.95
CA ILE A 108 -2.96 14.35 3.53
C ILE A 108 -3.23 15.57 4.42
N GLN A 109 -3.06 15.43 5.74
CA GLN A 109 -3.26 16.52 6.70
C GLN A 109 -2.25 17.67 6.48
N GLY A 110 -0.97 17.33 6.32
CA GLY A 110 0.13 18.27 6.09
C GLY A 110 0.31 18.71 4.63
N LYS A 111 -0.41 18.11 3.69
CA LYS A 111 -0.22 18.27 2.22
C LYS A 111 1.21 17.97 1.77
N VAL A 112 1.85 16.96 2.36
CA VAL A 112 3.22 16.56 2.05
C VAL A 112 3.19 15.52 0.92
N GLU A 113 3.24 15.98 -0.33
CA GLU A 113 3.14 15.09 -1.51
C GLU A 113 4.24 14.03 -1.57
N GLU A 114 5.44 14.33 -1.06
CA GLU A 114 6.57 13.40 -1.06
C GLU A 114 6.26 12.13 -0.24
N ASP A 115 5.57 12.28 0.89
CA ASP A 115 5.20 11.14 1.74
C ASP A 115 4.14 10.26 1.06
N ILE A 116 3.25 10.86 0.26
CA ILE A 116 2.30 10.10 -0.57
C ILE A 116 3.04 9.27 -1.62
N VAL A 117 4.09 9.84 -2.23
CA VAL A 117 4.95 9.11 -3.19
C VAL A 117 5.73 8.00 -2.49
N ASN A 118 6.17 8.19 -1.25
CA ASN A 118 6.94 7.19 -0.50
C ASN A 118 6.12 5.93 -0.16
N ILE A 119 4.78 5.97 -0.18
CA ILE A 119 3.94 4.76 -0.06
C ILE A 119 4.24 3.74 -1.16
N SER A 120 4.57 4.19 -2.37
CA SER A 120 5.04 3.34 -3.48
C SER A 120 6.28 2.54 -3.10
N LYS A 121 7.26 3.22 -2.47
CA LYS A 121 8.51 2.61 -2.03
C LYS A 121 8.27 1.63 -0.91
N LEU A 122 7.47 2.00 0.10
CA LEU A 122 7.11 1.13 1.20
C LEU A 122 6.50 -0.18 0.69
N SER A 123 5.55 -0.10 -0.27
CA SER A 123 4.97 -1.28 -0.91
C SER A 123 6.01 -2.21 -1.53
N SER A 124 6.96 -1.66 -2.28
CA SER A 124 8.04 -2.46 -2.89
C SER A 124 9.04 -2.96 -1.85
N SER A 125 9.34 -2.19 -0.80
CA SER A 125 10.22 -2.60 0.29
C SER A 125 9.64 -3.77 1.06
N THR A 126 8.33 -3.80 1.35
CA THR A 126 7.67 -4.98 1.94
C THR A 126 7.90 -6.24 1.09
N VAL A 127 7.82 -6.12 -0.24
CA VAL A 127 8.07 -7.23 -1.17
C VAL A 127 9.54 -7.66 -1.18
N ALA A 128 10.47 -6.70 -1.22
CA ALA A 128 11.90 -6.98 -1.15
C ALA A 128 12.27 -7.71 0.15
N ASN A 129 11.82 -7.19 1.29
CA ASN A 129 12.04 -7.77 2.61
C ASN A 129 11.42 -9.18 2.71
N TYR A 130 10.29 -9.42 2.06
CA TYR A 130 9.67 -10.75 2.03
C TYR A 130 10.51 -11.73 1.23
N ILE A 131 10.97 -11.34 0.04
CA ILE A 131 11.86 -12.15 -0.78
C ILE A 131 13.14 -12.45 0.00
N GLU A 132 13.73 -11.45 0.65
CA GLU A 132 14.93 -11.63 1.46
C GLU A 132 14.70 -12.65 2.59
N ALA A 133 13.58 -12.52 3.33
CA ALA A 133 13.29 -13.41 4.45
C ALA A 133 13.00 -14.87 4.05
N ILE A 134 12.50 -15.12 2.84
CA ILE A 134 12.23 -16.48 2.35
C ILE A 134 13.39 -17.07 1.54
N SER A 135 14.40 -16.25 1.20
CA SER A 135 15.52 -16.69 0.37
C SER A 135 16.65 -17.23 1.23
N ASP A 136 17.07 -18.47 0.96
CA ASP A 136 18.20 -19.13 1.62
C ASP A 136 19.41 -19.18 0.67
N VAL A 137 19.71 -18.05 0.01
CA VAL A 137 20.79 -17.95 -0.97
C VAL A 137 21.94 -17.11 -0.42
N GLU A 138 23.14 -17.70 -0.39
CA GLU A 138 24.36 -16.93 -0.12
C GLU A 138 24.85 -16.29 -1.42
N MET A 139 24.70 -14.97 -1.50
CA MET A 139 25.12 -14.15 -2.63
C MET A 139 25.82 -12.90 -2.09
N ASP A 140 26.63 -12.23 -2.91
CA ASP A 140 27.07 -10.88 -2.59
C ASP A 140 25.91 -9.87 -2.75
N GLU A 141 26.09 -8.67 -2.20
CA GLU A 141 25.04 -7.64 -2.15
C GLU A 141 24.52 -7.26 -3.55
N GLU A 142 25.42 -7.08 -4.52
CA GLU A 142 25.05 -6.72 -5.90
C GLU A 142 24.25 -7.83 -6.58
N ALA A 143 24.67 -9.09 -6.44
CA ALA A 143 23.96 -10.22 -7.03
C ALA A 143 22.62 -10.51 -6.31
N PHE A 144 22.51 -10.18 -5.03
CA PHE A 144 21.28 -10.30 -4.27
C PHE A 144 20.24 -9.23 -4.66
N ASP A 145 20.67 -7.99 -4.87
CA ASP A 145 19.81 -6.93 -5.40
C ASP A 145 19.24 -7.31 -6.78
N ASP A 146 20.09 -7.84 -7.67
CA ASP A 146 19.65 -8.36 -8.97
C ASP A 146 18.68 -9.53 -8.81
N TYR A 147 18.93 -10.43 -7.86
CA TYR A 147 18.04 -11.55 -7.56
C TYR A 147 16.65 -11.06 -7.12
N ILE A 148 16.57 -10.15 -6.14
CA ILE A 148 15.31 -9.55 -5.69
C ILE A 148 14.62 -8.85 -6.85
N PHE A 149 15.36 -8.08 -7.66
CA PHE A 149 14.79 -7.30 -8.74
C PHE A 149 14.11 -8.17 -9.81
N ASN A 150 14.64 -9.38 -10.04
CA ASN A 150 14.17 -10.34 -11.02
C ASN A 150 13.21 -11.41 -10.44
N HIS A 151 12.99 -11.42 -9.13
CA HIS A 151 12.05 -12.35 -8.50
C HIS A 151 10.61 -12.11 -8.98
N GLU A 152 9.84 -13.18 -9.19
CA GLU A 152 8.48 -13.14 -9.76
C GLU A 152 7.57 -12.14 -9.04
N VAL A 153 7.46 -12.24 -7.71
CA VAL A 153 6.64 -11.34 -6.88
C VAL A 153 7.06 -9.87 -6.99
N MET A 154 8.36 -9.58 -7.14
CA MET A 154 8.84 -8.21 -7.33
C MET A 154 8.50 -7.68 -8.74
N VAL A 155 8.55 -8.54 -9.76
CA VAL A 155 8.12 -8.20 -11.12
C VAL A 155 6.62 -7.95 -11.17
N GLU A 156 5.82 -8.74 -10.46
CA GLU A 156 4.38 -8.53 -10.30
C GLU A 156 4.10 -7.18 -9.61
N GLU A 157 4.80 -6.86 -8.53
CA GLU A 157 4.67 -5.59 -7.82
C GLU A 157 4.95 -4.39 -8.73
N LYS A 158 6.06 -4.43 -9.49
CA LYS A 158 6.42 -3.37 -10.44
C LYS A 158 5.38 -3.23 -11.55
N THR A 159 4.91 -4.35 -12.10
CA THR A 159 3.90 -4.38 -13.15
C THR A 159 2.58 -3.80 -12.67
N LEU A 160 2.15 -4.16 -11.46
CA LEU A 160 0.93 -3.66 -10.85
C LEU A 160 1.03 -2.15 -10.58
N GLN A 161 2.11 -1.68 -9.95
CA GLN A 161 2.29 -0.26 -9.70
C GLN A 161 2.34 0.57 -11.01
N ASP A 162 3.02 0.08 -12.06
CA ASP A 162 3.05 0.78 -13.36
C ASP A 162 1.66 0.79 -14.04
N SER A 163 0.92 -0.32 -13.95
CA SER A 163 -0.44 -0.42 -14.49
C SER A 163 -1.41 0.50 -13.76
N LEU A 164 -1.34 0.55 -12.43
CA LEU A 164 -2.14 1.47 -11.60
C LEU A 164 -1.82 2.93 -11.92
N LEU A 165 -0.53 3.26 -12.06
CA LEU A 165 -0.09 4.60 -12.44
C LEU A 165 -0.63 4.98 -13.82
N GLN A 166 -0.47 4.10 -14.82
CA GLN A 166 -0.97 4.32 -16.18
C GLN A 166 -2.49 4.54 -16.18
N LEU A 167 -3.24 3.71 -15.44
CA LEU A 167 -4.69 3.84 -15.32
C LEU A 167 -5.11 5.20 -14.74
N ILE A 168 -4.39 5.72 -13.74
CA ILE A 168 -4.65 7.03 -13.14
C ILE A 168 -4.25 8.18 -14.08
N GLU A 169 -3.13 8.06 -14.79
CA GLU A 169 -2.69 9.04 -15.80
C GLU A 169 -3.71 9.17 -16.95
N ASP A 170 -4.28 8.04 -17.38
CA ASP A 170 -5.28 7.99 -18.45
C ASP A 170 -6.66 8.51 -18.02
N ASN A 171 -6.88 8.70 -16.71
CA ASN A 171 -8.15 9.15 -16.13
C ASN A 171 -7.96 10.42 -15.26
N PRO A 172 -7.54 11.57 -15.84
CA PRO A 172 -7.14 12.75 -15.08
C PRO A 172 -8.26 13.41 -14.26
N LYS A 173 -9.53 13.13 -14.57
CA LYS A 173 -10.67 13.71 -13.83
C LYS A 173 -11.02 12.95 -12.55
N LEU A 174 -10.59 11.68 -12.43
CA LEU A 174 -10.85 10.84 -11.27
C LEU A 174 -12.30 10.90 -10.76
N ASP A 175 -13.26 10.73 -11.67
CA ASP A 175 -14.66 10.84 -11.27
C ASP A 175 -15.08 9.72 -10.31
N ALA A 176 -16.23 9.93 -9.64
CA ALA A 176 -16.71 9.01 -8.62
C ALA A 176 -16.95 7.58 -9.16
N GLY A 177 -17.28 7.44 -10.45
CA GLY A 177 -17.47 6.13 -11.09
C GLY A 177 -16.13 5.40 -11.22
N PHE A 178 -15.11 6.09 -11.74
CA PHE A 178 -13.75 5.57 -11.84
C PHE A 178 -13.20 5.14 -10.47
N ILE A 179 -13.29 6.00 -9.45
CA ILE A 179 -12.77 5.69 -8.11
C ILE A 179 -13.45 4.46 -7.50
N LYS A 180 -14.77 4.34 -7.65
CA LYS A 180 -15.52 3.18 -7.15
C LYS A 180 -15.17 1.90 -7.90
N ALA A 181 -14.97 1.98 -9.22
CA ALA A 181 -14.54 0.85 -10.03
C ALA A 181 -13.15 0.37 -9.64
N LEU A 182 -12.17 1.29 -9.55
CA LEU A 182 -10.80 0.98 -9.12
C LEU A 182 -10.78 0.33 -7.73
N ARG A 183 -11.49 0.92 -6.77
CA ARG A 183 -11.62 0.35 -5.43
C ARG A 183 -12.19 -1.08 -5.48
N LYS A 184 -13.24 -1.28 -6.26
CA LYS A 184 -13.91 -2.57 -6.40
C LYS A 184 -12.95 -3.62 -6.96
N GLU A 185 -12.23 -3.30 -8.04
CA GLU A 185 -11.25 -4.20 -8.66
C GLU A 185 -10.15 -4.63 -7.67
N ILE A 186 -9.62 -3.69 -6.87
CA ILE A 186 -8.59 -4.01 -5.86
C ILE A 186 -9.13 -4.92 -4.76
N ILE A 187 -10.36 -4.68 -4.29
CA ILE A 187 -10.98 -5.51 -3.25
C ILE A 187 -11.32 -6.90 -3.80
N GLU A 188 -11.85 -6.99 -5.02
CA GLU A 188 -12.18 -8.27 -5.66
C GLU A 188 -10.92 -9.09 -6.01
N ALA A 189 -9.80 -8.43 -6.30
CA ALA A 189 -8.53 -9.13 -6.48
C ALA A 189 -8.09 -9.81 -5.17
N GLY A 190 -8.33 -9.20 -4.01
CA GLY A 190 -8.18 -9.85 -2.69
C GLY A 190 -6.78 -10.32 -2.31
N VAL A 191 -5.75 -10.00 -3.10
CA VAL A 191 -4.38 -10.48 -2.95
C VAL A 191 -3.45 -9.31 -2.64
N SER A 192 -2.58 -9.48 -1.65
CA SER A 192 -1.65 -8.44 -1.21
C SER A 192 -0.41 -8.25 -2.10
N ASN A 193 0.43 -7.28 -1.75
CA ASN A 193 1.73 -7.06 -2.38
C ASN A 193 2.70 -8.25 -2.25
N ILE A 194 2.53 -9.08 -1.22
CA ILE A 194 3.33 -10.30 -0.99
C ILE A 194 2.52 -11.59 -1.21
N GLY A 195 1.41 -11.51 -1.96
CA GLY A 195 0.64 -12.70 -2.36
C GLY A 195 -0.30 -13.27 -1.29
N ILE A 196 -0.56 -12.55 -0.19
CA ILE A 196 -1.50 -12.99 0.84
C ILE A 196 -2.93 -12.74 0.36
N ALA A 197 -3.72 -13.80 0.30
CA ALA A 197 -5.16 -13.73 0.12
C ALA A 197 -5.87 -14.13 1.41
N THR A 198 -6.79 -13.30 1.90
CA THR A 198 -7.70 -13.74 2.96
C THR A 198 -8.78 -14.59 2.32
N ALA A 199 -8.91 -15.84 2.76
CA ALA A 199 -9.99 -16.71 2.30
C ALA A 199 -11.34 -16.03 2.56
N GLU A 200 -12.21 -15.99 1.55
CA GLU A 200 -13.59 -15.53 1.70
C GLU A 200 -14.24 -16.22 2.91
N VAL A 201 -14.86 -15.42 3.78
CA VAL A 201 -15.83 -15.91 4.78
C VAL A 201 -17.14 -16.24 4.08
#